data_AF-A0A645IPT8-F1
#
_entry.id   AF-A0A645IPT8-F1
#
_cell.length_a   1.000
_cell.length_b   1.000
_cell.length_c   1.000
_cell.angle_alpha   90.00
_cell.angle_beta   90.00
_cell.angle_gamma   90.00
#
_symmetry.space_group_name_H-M   'P 1'
#
loop_
_entity.id
_entity.type
_entity.pdbx_description
1 polymer ?
#
loop_
_entity_poly.entity_id
_entity_poly.type
_entity_poly.pdbx_seq_one_letter_code
_entity_poly.pdbx_strand_id
1 'polypeptide(L)'
;MNPSVTTQLGTNFVNYFPLIPSIVEATQYETTSEMFMAVKTGTADMCVMDYPTSKSAVDTMSGLKILDVELPVPAGNSNDVCIAVREGDTELKDLLQGAMDKTGWTDNKDKFDAQMDEMVSVQPSAN
;
A
#
# COMPACT_ATOMS: atom_id res chain seq x y z
N MET A 1 11.07 25.90 -0.79
CA MET A 1 10.81 25.03 0.37
C MET A 1 10.86 23.61 -0.16
N ASN A 2 11.58 22.73 0.51
CA ASN A 2 11.62 21.31 0.15
C ASN A 2 10.46 20.62 0.87
N PRO A 3 9.52 19.97 0.17
CA PRO A 3 8.37 19.34 0.82
C PRO A 3 8.81 18.16 1.69
N SER A 4 8.16 18.02 2.83
CA SER A 4 8.35 16.94 3.78
C SER A 4 7.55 15.69 3.36
N VAL A 5 8.21 14.52 3.35
CA VAL A 5 7.61 13.25 2.95
C VAL A 5 7.55 12.27 4.12
N THR A 6 6.43 11.56 4.26
CA THR A 6 6.25 10.48 5.23
C THR A 6 5.78 9.19 4.56
N THR A 7 5.77 8.08 5.31
CA THR A 7 5.13 6.83 4.93
C THR A 7 4.83 5.99 6.19
N GLN A 8 4.25 4.81 6.02
CA GLN A 8 4.06 3.85 7.09
C GLN A 8 5.38 3.14 7.44
N LEU A 9 5.66 3.03 8.74
CA LEU A 9 6.80 2.28 9.29
C LEU A 9 6.78 0.81 8.87
N GLY A 10 7.97 0.22 8.71
CA GLY A 10 8.12 -1.20 8.41
C GLY A 10 7.73 -1.60 6.98
N THR A 11 7.48 -0.63 6.10
CA THR A 11 7.15 -0.87 4.69
C THR A 11 8.32 -0.55 3.76
N ASN A 12 8.25 -1.03 2.53
CA ASN A 12 9.25 -0.75 1.49
C ASN A 12 9.13 0.67 0.89
N PHE A 13 8.11 1.44 1.26
CA PHE A 13 7.79 2.75 0.65
C PHE A 13 8.86 3.82 0.90
N VAL A 14 9.64 3.71 1.98
CA VAL A 14 10.79 4.60 2.23
C VAL A 14 11.81 4.53 1.09
N ASN A 15 11.94 3.38 0.42
CA ASN A 15 12.88 3.22 -0.70
C ASN A 15 12.45 3.98 -1.96
N TYR A 16 11.22 4.52 -2.01
CA TYR A 16 10.76 5.38 -3.10
C TYR A 16 11.16 6.84 -2.91
N PHE A 17 11.57 7.25 -1.70
CA PHE A 17 11.93 8.64 -1.40
C PHE A 17 13.03 9.19 -2.31
N PRO A 18 14.12 8.45 -2.62
CA PRO A 18 15.16 8.94 -3.54
C PRO A 18 14.67 9.23 -4.97
N LEU A 19 13.49 8.74 -5.35
CA LEU A 19 12.88 9.00 -6.66
C LEU A 19 12.12 10.33 -6.72
N ILE A 20 11.85 10.95 -5.56
CA ILE A 20 11.08 12.19 -5.46
C ILE A 20 12.07 13.35 -5.33
N PRO A 21 12.06 14.33 -6.25
CA PRO A 21 13.03 15.42 -6.22
C PRO A 21 12.79 16.37 -5.04
N SER A 22 13.88 16.80 -4.40
CA SER A 22 13.91 17.92 -3.45
C SER A 22 13.04 17.73 -2.19
N ILE A 23 12.87 16.50 -1.71
CA ILE A 23 12.14 16.20 -0.47
C ILE A 23 13.03 16.32 0.79
N VAL A 24 12.38 16.40 1.95
CA VAL A 24 12.98 16.13 3.26
C VAL A 24 12.19 15.02 3.93
N GLU A 25 12.85 14.03 4.51
CA GLU A 25 12.16 12.97 5.24
C GLU A 25 11.55 13.51 6.55
N ALA A 26 10.28 13.18 6.78
CA ALA A 26 9.55 13.47 8.01
C ALA A 26 9.41 12.21 8.88
N THR A 27 8.78 12.38 10.05
CA THR A 27 8.39 11.26 10.91
C THR A 27 7.51 10.28 10.13
N GLN A 28 7.85 8.99 10.19
CA GLN A 28 7.03 7.89 9.70
C GLN A 28 6.08 7.42 10.80
N TYR A 29 4.96 6.79 10.42
CA TYR A 29 3.89 6.45 11.36
C TYR A 29 3.59 4.94 11.36
N GLU A 30 3.14 4.42 12.50
CA GLU A 30 2.80 2.99 12.65
C GLU A 30 1.57 2.60 11.80
N THR A 31 0.59 3.50 11.72
CA THR A 31 -0.65 3.28 10.97
C THR A 31 -0.75 4.17 9.73
N THR A 32 -1.43 3.68 8.70
CA THR A 32 -1.73 4.46 7.50
C THR A 32 -2.65 5.65 7.82
N SER A 33 -3.60 5.50 8.75
CA SER A 33 -4.48 6.60 9.21
C SER A 33 -3.69 7.75 9.84
N GLU A 34 -2.71 7.48 10.70
CA GLU A 34 -1.86 8.53 11.30
C GLU A 34 -1.02 9.24 10.22
N MET A 35 -0.46 8.48 9.28
CA MET A 35 0.29 9.02 8.16
C MET A 35 -0.57 9.94 7.28
N PHE A 36 -1.79 9.53 6.90
CA PHE A 36 -2.70 10.37 6.13
C PHE A 36 -3.17 11.60 6.93
N MET A 37 -3.37 11.47 8.24
CA MET A 37 -3.69 12.60 9.11
C MET A 37 -2.54 13.62 9.21
N ALA A 38 -1.30 13.15 9.19
CA ALA A 38 -0.13 14.02 9.16
C ALA A 38 -0.12 14.89 7.89
N VAL A 39 -0.44 14.30 6.73
CA VAL A 39 -0.59 15.04 5.47
C VAL A 39 -1.78 16.01 5.54
N LYS A 40 -2.94 15.53 6.00
CA LYS A 40 -4.16 16.33 6.10
C LYS A 40 -4.01 17.55 7.01
N THR A 41 -3.26 17.43 8.11
CA THR A 41 -3.04 18.51 9.07
C THR A 41 -1.84 19.40 8.74
N GLY A 42 -1.08 19.08 7.70
CA GLY A 42 0.13 19.80 7.32
C GLY A 42 1.34 19.53 8.24
N THR A 43 1.30 18.45 9.02
CA THR A 43 2.48 17.96 9.76
C THR A 43 3.53 17.39 8.81
N ALA A 44 3.08 16.78 7.71
CA ALA A 44 3.89 16.43 6.54
C ALA A 44 3.23 17.01 5.28
N ASP A 45 4.01 17.27 4.23
CA ASP A 45 3.48 17.82 2.97
C ASP A 45 2.93 16.73 2.05
N MET A 46 3.48 15.51 2.12
CA MET A 46 3.04 14.38 1.31
C MET A 46 3.36 13.04 1.97
N CYS A 47 2.79 11.96 1.44
CA CYS A 47 3.15 10.59 1.78
C CYS A 47 3.37 9.72 0.55
N VAL A 48 4.20 8.68 0.68
CA VAL A 48 4.28 7.60 -0.33
C VAL A 48 3.51 6.38 0.19
N MET A 49 2.57 5.89 -0.63
CA MET A 49 1.70 4.76 -0.29
C MET A 49 1.17 4.12 -1.59
N ASP A 50 0.77 2.85 -1.53
CA ASP A 50 0.14 2.18 -2.67
C ASP A 50 -1.21 2.83 -3.04
N TYR A 51 -1.61 2.61 -4.30
CA TYR A 51 -2.81 3.23 -4.86
C TYR A 51 -4.10 2.80 -4.15
N PRO A 52 -4.38 1.49 -3.94
CA PRO A 52 -5.59 1.06 -3.21
C PRO A 52 -5.76 1.72 -1.84
N THR A 53 -4.69 1.73 -1.03
CA THR A 53 -4.70 2.34 0.30
C THR A 53 -4.91 3.86 0.22
N SER A 54 -4.25 4.53 -0.73
CA SER A 54 -4.41 5.98 -0.96
C SER A 54 -5.81 6.33 -1.45
N LYS A 55 -6.41 5.49 -2.30
CA LYS A 55 -7.77 5.67 -2.82
C LYS A 55 -8.79 5.58 -1.70
N SER A 56 -8.65 4.60 -0.80
CA SER A 56 -9.49 4.49 0.41
C SER A 56 -9.46 5.79 1.22
N ALA A 57 -8.26 6.32 1.49
CA ALA A 57 -8.11 7.54 2.27
C ALA A 57 -8.68 8.79 1.60
N VAL A 58 -8.52 8.96 0.28
CA VAL A 58 -9.11 10.10 -0.45
C VAL A 58 -10.64 10.05 -0.45
N ASP A 59 -11.22 8.85 -0.52
CA ASP A 59 -12.68 8.67 -0.53
C ASP A 59 -13.31 8.98 0.85
N THR A 60 -12.54 8.85 1.94
CA THR A 60 -13.06 8.96 3.31
C THR A 60 -12.58 10.21 4.03
N MET A 61 -11.43 10.76 3.66
CA MET A 61 -10.81 11.93 4.28
C MET A 61 -10.76 13.11 3.30
N SER A 62 -11.66 14.08 3.50
CA SER A 62 -11.63 15.34 2.74
C SER A 62 -10.29 16.06 2.91
N GLY A 63 -9.78 16.65 1.82
CA GLY A 63 -8.55 17.45 1.83
C GLY A 63 -7.30 16.69 1.39
N LEU A 64 -7.41 15.41 1.04
CA LEU A 64 -6.35 14.63 0.41
C LEU A 64 -6.57 14.55 -1.11
N LYS A 65 -5.48 14.38 -1.85
CA LYS A 65 -5.49 14.12 -3.29
C LYS A 65 -4.30 13.24 -3.68
N ILE A 66 -4.52 12.29 -4.58
CA ILE A 66 -3.45 11.47 -5.17
C ILE A 66 -2.82 12.24 -6.33
N LEU A 67 -1.49 12.26 -6.38
CA LEU A 67 -0.76 12.77 -7.54
C LEU A 67 -0.84 11.75 -8.68
N ASP A 68 -1.15 12.24 -9.88
CA ASP A 68 -1.17 11.42 -11.10
C ASP A 68 0.27 11.24 -11.60
N VAL A 69 0.99 10.31 -10.98
CA VAL A 69 2.38 9.99 -11.28
C VAL A 69 2.61 8.49 -11.16
N GLU A 70 3.37 7.94 -12.09
CA GLU A 70 3.83 6.56 -12.05
C GLU A 70 5.31 6.56 -11.62
N LEU A 71 5.58 6.07 -10.41
CA LEU A 71 6.95 5.91 -9.93
C LEU A 71 7.47 4.52 -10.31
N PRO A 72 8.72 4.40 -10.80
CA PRO A 72 9.32 3.10 -11.02
C PRO A 72 9.52 2.38 -9.68
N VAL A 73 9.39 1.06 -9.68
CA VAL A 73 9.71 0.25 -8.49
C VAL A 73 11.21 0.34 -8.22
N PRO A 74 11.66 0.76 -7.01
CA PRO A 74 13.07 0.80 -6.65
C PRO A 74 13.73 -0.57 -6.83
N ALA A 75 15.01 -0.59 -7.22
CA ALA A 75 15.74 -1.83 -7.41
C ALA A 75 15.75 -2.67 -6.10
N GLY A 76 15.35 -3.94 -6.20
CA GLY A 76 15.26 -4.85 -5.05
C GLY A 76 13.94 -4.77 -4.27
N ASN A 77 13.01 -3.88 -4.66
CA ASN A 77 11.65 -3.87 -4.14
C ASN A 77 10.73 -4.71 -5.04
N SER A 78 9.66 -5.24 -4.44
CA SER A 78 8.47 -5.70 -5.16
C SER A 78 7.23 -5.02 -4.58
N ASN A 79 6.22 -4.80 -5.42
CA ASN A 79 4.88 -4.38 -5.01
C ASN A 79 3.90 -5.56 -4.97
N ASP A 80 4.41 -6.79 -5.12
CA ASP A 80 3.60 -8.00 -5.04
C ASP A 80 3.10 -8.24 -3.63
N VAL A 81 1.85 -8.69 -3.53
CA VAL A 81 1.25 -9.15 -2.28
C VAL A 81 1.42 -10.65 -2.21
N CYS A 82 1.99 -11.14 -1.10
CA CYS A 82 2.26 -12.55 -0.88
C CYS A 82 1.68 -13.02 0.46
N ILE A 83 1.28 -14.29 0.52
CA ILE A 83 0.91 -14.95 1.76
C ILE A 83 2.16 -15.63 2.33
N ALA A 84 2.68 -15.12 3.44
CA ALA A 84 3.83 -15.69 4.13
C ALA A 84 3.38 -16.55 5.32
N VAL A 85 3.96 -17.74 5.44
CA VAL A 85 3.81 -18.63 6.62
C VAL A 85 5.15 -18.82 7.30
N ARG A 86 5.14 -19.34 8.53
CA ARG A 86 6.36 -19.64 9.28
C ARG A 86 7.19 -20.67 8.51
N GLU A 87 8.50 -20.48 8.45
CA GLU A 87 9.41 -21.48 7.89
C GLU A 87 9.21 -22.84 8.57
N GLY A 88 9.08 -23.89 7.77
CA GLY A 88 8.84 -25.26 8.23
C GLY A 88 7.38 -25.62 8.49
N ASP A 89 6.44 -24.66 8.48
CA ASP A 89 5.00 -24.94 8.66
C ASP A 89 4.35 -25.41 7.35
N THR A 90 4.67 -26.63 6.94
CA THR A 90 4.23 -27.19 5.67
C THR A 90 2.73 -27.52 5.66
N GLU A 91 2.16 -27.91 6.80
CA GLU A 91 0.72 -28.23 6.88
C GLU A 91 -0.14 -26.98 6.66
N LEU A 92 0.19 -25.85 7.31
CA LEU A 92 -0.52 -24.59 7.08
C LEU A 92 -0.29 -24.10 5.64
N LYS A 93 0.94 -24.20 5.14
CA LYS A 93 1.26 -23.83 3.76
C LYS A 93 0.38 -24.59 2.76
N ASP A 94 0.33 -25.90 2.87
CA ASP A 94 -0.38 -26.77 1.93
C ASP A 94 -1.90 -26.57 2.04
N LEU A 95 -2.41 -26.34 3.25
CA LEU A 95 -3.81 -25.98 3.49
C LEU A 95 -4.19 -24.68 2.77
N LEU A 96 -3.40 -23.62 2.95
CA LEU A 96 -3.63 -22.33 2.32
C LEU A 96 -3.50 -22.44 0.80
N GLN A 97 -2.44 -23.08 0.30
CA GLN A 97 -2.25 -23.29 -1.14
C GLN A 97 -3.45 -24.01 -1.75
N GLY A 98 -3.91 -25.12 -1.15
CA GLY A 98 -5.07 -25.85 -1.64
C GLY A 98 -6.38 -25.07 -1.57
N ALA A 99 -6.50 -24.09 -0.66
CA ALA A 99 -7.63 -23.15 -0.66
C ALA A 99 -7.53 -22.15 -1.82
N MET A 100 -6.35 -21.57 -2.06
CA MET A 100 -6.11 -20.65 -3.17
C MET A 100 -6.38 -21.32 -4.52
N ASP A 101 -5.87 -22.53 -4.74
CA ASP A 101 -6.07 -23.29 -5.98
C ASP A 101 -7.57 -23.52 -6.28
N LYS A 102 -8.39 -23.77 -5.25
CA LYS A 102 -9.84 -23.95 -5.40
C LYS A 102 -10.58 -22.68 -5.85
N THR A 103 -10.07 -21.51 -5.50
CA THR A 103 -10.66 -20.23 -5.95
C THR A 103 -10.36 -19.94 -7.42
N GLY A 104 -9.34 -20.60 -7.99
CA GLY A 104 -8.85 -20.34 -9.35
C GLY A 104 -8.16 -18.98 -9.49
N TRP A 105 -7.79 -18.34 -8.37
CA TRP A 105 -7.09 -17.05 -8.35
C TRP A 105 -5.73 -17.08 -9.06
N THR A 106 -4.99 -18.17 -8.90
CA THR A 106 -3.65 -18.31 -9.48
C THR A 106 -3.68 -18.51 -10.99
N ASP A 107 -4.80 -18.99 -11.52
CA ASP A 107 -4.90 -19.51 -12.89
C ASP A 107 -5.74 -18.58 -13.80
N ASN A 108 -6.33 -17.52 -13.25
CA ASN A 108 -7.21 -16.63 -13.99
C ASN A 108 -7.11 -15.18 -13.49
N LYS A 109 -6.23 -14.41 -14.16
CA LYS A 109 -6.02 -12.98 -13.88
C LYS A 109 -7.31 -12.16 -13.93
N ASP A 110 -8.22 -12.45 -14.86
CA ASP A 110 -9.47 -11.69 -14.98
C ASP A 110 -10.38 -11.86 -13.75
N LYS A 111 -10.42 -13.08 -13.17
CA LYS A 111 -11.14 -13.33 -11.92
C LYS A 111 -10.47 -12.65 -10.72
N PHE A 112 -9.14 -12.62 -10.71
CA PHE A 112 -8.39 -11.90 -9.68
C PHE A 112 -8.66 -10.40 -9.74
N ASP A 113 -8.53 -9.80 -10.94
CA ASP A 113 -8.76 -8.37 -11.15
C ASP A 113 -10.21 -8.00 -10.80
N ALA A 114 -11.21 -8.80 -11.20
CA ALA A 114 -12.61 -8.57 -10.84
C ALA A 114 -12.88 -8.65 -9.33
N GLN A 115 -12.23 -9.59 -8.62
CA GLN A 115 -12.33 -9.66 -7.17
C GLN A 115 -11.59 -8.51 -6.48
N MET A 116 -10.46 -8.05 -7.04
CA MET A 116 -9.75 -6.89 -6.50
C MET A 116 -10.61 -5.61 -6.65
N ASP A 117 -11.26 -5.43 -7.80
CA ASP A 117 -12.21 -4.33 -8.01
C ASP A 117 -13.38 -4.37 -7.03
N GLU A 118 -13.94 -5.57 -6.78
CA GLU A 118 -14.97 -5.77 -5.74
C GLU A 118 -14.43 -5.40 -4.36
N MET A 119 -13.23 -5.87 -4.00
CA MET A 119 -12.60 -5.58 -2.71
C MET A 119 -12.35 -4.09 -2.51
N VAL A 120 -11.90 -3.36 -3.54
CA VAL A 120 -11.77 -1.90 -3.49
C VAL A 120 -13.13 -1.23 -3.24
N SER A 121 -14.22 -1.79 -3.75
CA SER A 121 -15.57 -1.24 -3.53
C SER A 121 -16.13 -1.47 -2.11
N VAL A 122 -15.67 -2.53 -1.43
CA VAL A 122 -16.15 -2.91 -0.09
C VAL A 122 -15.12 -2.70 1.01
N GLN A 123 -13.92 -2.22 0.68
CA GLN A 123 -12.85 -2.03 1.65
C GLN A 123 -13.30 -1.13 2.81
N PRO A 124 -12.99 -1.47 4.06
CA PRO A 124 -13.30 -0.61 5.20
C PRO A 124 -12.68 0.76 5.00
N SER A 125 -13.45 1.81 5.32
CA SER A 125 -12.95 3.18 5.27
C SER A 125 -11.71 3.32 6.15
N ALA A 126 -10.62 3.88 5.60
CA ALA A 126 -9.53 4.38 6.42
C ALA A 126 -10.07 5.57 7.22
N ASN A 127 -10.47 5.32 8.46
CA ASN A 127 -10.98 6.32 9.42
C ASN A 127 -10.20 6.23 10.72
#